data_AF-A0A1S1QGT9-F1
#
_entry.id   AF-A0A1S1QGT9-F1
#
_cell.length_a   1.000
_cell.length_b   1.000
_cell.length_c   1.000
_cell.angle_alpha   90.00
_cell.angle_beta   90.00
_cell.angle_gamma   90.00
#
_symmetry.space_group_name_H-M   'P 1'
#
loop_
_entity.id
_entity.type
_entity.pdbx_description
1 polymer ?
#
loop_
_entity_poly.entity_id
_entity_poly.type
_entity_poly.pdbx_seq_one_letter_code
_entity_poly.pdbx_strand_id
1 'polypeptide(L)'
;MDDDREFESVRQDLLGEQRSMDINRRIMGIDSRDPLLADRLYHDPDIIGRGRRLAAAENRRAEYAGEALNWLTGNGSRPQGDG
;
A
#
# COMPACT_ATOMS: atom_id res chain seq x y z
N MET A 1 25.45 17.03 0.00
CA MET A 1 25.13 15.61 0.29
C MET A 1 23.81 15.61 1.08
N ASP A 2 22.74 16.06 0.44
CA ASP A 2 21.42 16.20 1.09
C ASP A 2 20.41 15.20 0.51
N ASP A 3 20.62 14.78 -0.74
CA ASP A 3 19.76 13.84 -1.49
C ASP A 3 19.60 12.47 -0.81
N ASP A 4 20.64 11.95 -0.14
CA ASP A 4 20.55 10.68 0.60
C ASP A 4 19.76 10.81 1.90
N ARG A 5 19.83 11.98 2.55
CA ARG A 5 19.04 12.25 3.75
C ARG A 5 17.57 12.44 3.40
N GLU A 6 17.30 13.15 2.30
CA GLU A 6 15.95 13.32 1.77
C GLU A 6 15.35 11.98 1.34
N PHE A 7 16.11 11.17 0.60
CA PHE A 7 15.70 9.82 0.24
C PHE A 7 15.33 8.99 1.47
N GLU A 8 16.21 8.93 2.48
CA GLU A 8 15.94 8.12 3.67
C GLU A 8 14.75 8.65 4.47
N SER A 9 14.58 9.97 4.58
CA SER A 9 13.42 10.58 5.23
C SER A 9 12.11 10.17 4.54
N VAL A 10 12.05 10.31 3.21
CA VAL A 10 10.86 9.97 2.44
C VAL A 10 10.61 8.47 2.44
N ARG A 11 11.67 7.66 2.39
CA ARG A 11 11.58 6.20 2.48
C ARG A 11 10.97 5.77 3.82
N GLN A 12 11.44 6.28 4.94
CA GLN A 12 10.87 5.96 6.27
C GLN A 12 9.40 6.34 6.37
N ASP A 13 9.06 7.53 5.88
CA ASP A 13 7.69 8.01 5.79
C ASP A 13 6.78 7.06 4.99
N LEU A 14 7.23 6.61 3.81
CA LEU A 14 6.49 5.69 2.96
C LEU A 14 6.38 4.28 3.58
N LEU A 15 7.41 3.82 4.30
CA LEU A 15 7.36 2.56 5.03
C LEU A 15 6.34 2.57 6.18
N GLY A 16 6.06 3.76 6.74
CA GLY A 16 5.03 3.99 7.75
C GLY A 16 3.59 3.98 7.23
N GLU A 17 3.38 4.06 5.91
CA GLU A 17 2.04 4.11 5.33
C GLU A 17 1.23 2.84 5.59
N GLN A 18 -0.07 3.02 5.80
CA GLN A 18 -1.00 1.92 6.10
C GLN A 18 -1.69 1.36 4.87
N ARG A 19 -1.68 2.10 3.75
CA ARG A 19 -2.39 1.75 2.52
C ARG A 19 -1.46 1.76 1.32
N SER A 20 -1.64 0.79 0.43
CA SER A 20 -0.81 0.66 -0.77
C SER A 20 -1.00 1.85 -1.71
N MET A 21 -2.24 2.35 -1.83
CA MET A 21 -2.57 3.50 -2.66
C MET A 21 -1.92 4.81 -2.17
N ASP A 22 -1.76 4.97 -0.85
CA ASP A 22 -1.19 6.20 -0.30
C ASP A 22 0.33 6.27 -0.56
N ILE A 23 1.04 5.13 -0.55
CA ILE A 23 2.43 5.04 -1.03
C ILE A 23 2.53 5.53 -2.47
N ASN A 24 1.72 4.97 -3.38
CA ASN A 24 1.76 5.34 -4.80
C ASN A 24 1.43 6.83 -5.01
N ARG A 25 0.40 7.35 -4.33
CA ARG A 25 0.02 8.76 -4.41
C ARG A 25 1.15 9.67 -3.95
N ARG A 26 1.84 9.33 -2.86
CA ARG A 26 2.96 10.13 -2.35
C ARG A 26 4.14 10.12 -3.32
N ILE A 27 4.49 8.95 -3.87
CA ILE A 27 5.58 8.87 -4.87
C ILE A 27 5.22 9.68 -6.12
N MET A 28 3.99 9.63 -6.62
CA MET A 28 3.56 10.51 -7.73
C MET A 28 3.65 12.00 -7.40
N GLY A 29 3.31 12.38 -6.16
CA GLY A 29 3.47 13.76 -5.69
C GLY A 29 4.94 14.18 -5.57
N ILE A 30 5.85 13.24 -5.32
CA ILE A 30 7.30 13.47 -5.35
C ILE A 30 7.75 13.59 -6.80
N ASP A 31 7.32 12.69 -7.70
CA ASP A 31 7.69 12.68 -9.13
C ASP A 31 7.43 14.04 -9.81
N SER A 32 6.32 14.70 -9.47
CA SER A 32 6.01 16.05 -9.98
C SER A 32 7.01 17.14 -9.57
N ARG A 33 7.80 16.94 -8.52
CA ARG A 33 8.73 17.91 -7.93
C ARG A 33 10.20 17.48 -8.08
N ASP A 34 10.46 16.18 -7.92
CA ASP A 34 11.75 15.53 -8.02
C ASP A 34 11.58 14.12 -8.63
N PRO A 35 11.70 14.01 -9.97
CA PRO A 35 11.60 12.74 -10.68
C PRO A 35 12.72 11.74 -10.32
N LEU A 36 13.92 12.22 -9.96
CA LEU A 36 15.05 11.34 -9.66
C LEU A 36 14.86 10.65 -8.31
N LEU A 37 14.37 11.40 -7.32
CA LEU A 37 14.01 10.84 -6.03
C LEU A 37 12.84 9.85 -6.16
N ALA A 38 11.82 10.19 -6.95
CA ALA A 38 10.70 9.29 -7.20
C ALA A 38 11.14 7.99 -7.89
N ASP A 39 11.98 8.09 -8.92
CA ASP A 39 12.53 6.91 -9.62
C ASP A 39 13.32 6.01 -8.66
N ARG A 40 14.16 6.59 -7.81
CA ARG A 40 14.90 5.85 -6.78
C ARG A 40 13.97 5.13 -5.80
N LEU A 41 12.87 5.77 -5.38
CA LEU A 41 11.87 5.18 -4.48
C LEU A 41 11.04 4.08 -5.17
N TYR A 42 10.73 4.23 -6.45
CA TYR A 42 10.05 3.19 -7.24
C TYR A 42 10.88 1.92 -7.37
N HIS A 43 12.21 2.04 -7.35
CA HIS A 43 13.14 0.93 -7.44
C HIS A 43 13.63 0.43 -6.06
N ASP A 44 13.20 1.04 -4.95
CA ASP A 44 13.58 0.61 -3.61
C ASP A 44 12.88 -0.72 -3.22
N PRO A 45 13.63 -1.78 -2.88
CA PRO A 45 13.05 -3.10 -2.58
C PRO A 45 12.10 -3.10 -1.37
N ASP A 46 12.36 -2.25 -0.38
CA ASP A 46 11.56 -2.21 0.84
C ASP A 46 10.23 -1.50 0.59
N ILE A 47 10.23 -0.42 -0.19
CA ILE A 47 9.02 0.25 -0.68
C ILE A 47 8.18 -0.71 -1.52
N ILE A 48 8.78 -1.39 -2.50
CA ILE A 48 8.07 -2.38 -3.34
C ILE A 48 7.49 -3.50 -2.48
N GLY A 49 8.31 -4.07 -1.58
CA GLY A 49 7.89 -5.14 -0.69
C GLY A 49 6.75 -4.72 0.24
N ARG A 50 6.80 -3.50 0.77
CA ARG A 50 5.73 -2.91 1.58
C ARG A 50 4.45 -2.74 0.78
N GLY A 51 4.52 -2.12 -0.39
CA GLY A 51 3.36 -1.90 -1.27
C GLY A 51 2.64 -3.20 -1.61
N ARG A 52 3.39 -4.26 -1.97
CA ARG A 52 2.84 -5.59 -2.25
C ARG A 52 2.13 -6.20 -1.04
N ARG A 53 2.73 -6.13 0.16
CA ARG A 53 2.12 -6.66 1.39
C ARG A 53 0.83 -5.93 1.75
N LEU A 54 0.81 -4.60 1.63
CA LEU A 54 -0.38 -3.81 1.89
C LEU A 54 -1.50 -4.14 0.90
N ALA A 55 -1.19 -4.20 -0.39
CA ALA A 55 -2.16 -4.56 -1.43
C ALA A 55 -2.75 -5.96 -1.19
N ALA A 56 -1.94 -6.94 -0.82
CA ALA A 56 -2.42 -8.28 -0.47
C ALA A 56 -3.32 -8.29 0.77
N ALA A 57 -3.03 -7.46 1.77
CA ALA A 57 -3.90 -7.32 2.94
C ALA A 57 -5.22 -6.61 2.61
N GLU A 58 -5.19 -5.60 1.74
CA GLU A 58 -6.36 -4.87 1.27
C GLU A 58 -7.28 -5.75 0.43
N ASN A 59 -6.73 -6.55 -0.49
CA ASN A 59 -7.51 -7.52 -1.28
C ASN A 59 -8.22 -8.53 -0.39
N ARG A 60 -7.52 -9.12 0.58
CA ARG A 60 -8.15 -10.02 1.56
C ARG A 60 -9.28 -9.34 2.31
N ARG A 61 -9.09 -8.10 2.79
CA ARG A 61 -10.17 -7.35 3.46
C ARG A 61 -11.37 -7.11 2.54
N ALA A 62 -11.13 -6.79 1.27
CA ALA A 62 -12.19 -6.58 0.29
C ALA A 62 -12.95 -7.88 -0.03
N GLU A 63 -12.24 -9.00 -0.16
CA GLU A 63 -12.83 -10.34 -0.31
C GLU A 63 -13.74 -10.67 0.88
N TYR A 64 -13.22 -10.56 2.11
CA TYR A 64 -14.02 -10.80 3.32
C TYR A 64 -15.24 -9.86 3.42
N ALA A 65 -15.09 -8.59 3.07
CA ALA A 65 -16.20 -7.64 3.06
C ALA A 65 -17.27 -8.03 2.02
N GLY A 66 -16.84 -8.48 0.84
CA GLY A 66 -17.74 -8.98 -0.21
C GLY A 66 -18.49 -10.26 0.21
N GLU A 67 -17.78 -11.22 0.81
CA GLU A 67 -18.39 -12.43 1.35
C GLU A 67 -19.39 -12.13 2.47
N ALA A 68 -19.02 -11.26 3.41
CA ALA A 68 -19.89 -10.83 4.49
C ALA A 68 -21.15 -10.13 3.96
N LEU A 69 -21.00 -9.27 2.96
CA LEU A 69 -22.13 -8.60 2.31
C LEU A 69 -23.05 -9.61 1.62
N ASN A 70 -22.51 -10.56 0.85
CA ASN A 70 -23.30 -11.59 0.17
C ASN A 70 -24.09 -12.45 1.15
N TRP A 71 -23.51 -12.79 2.31
CA TRP A 71 -24.22 -13.46 3.39
C TRP A 71 -25.37 -12.61 3.95
N LEU A 72 -25.10 -11.34 4.28
CA LEU A 72 -26.11 -10.43 4.84
C LEU A 72 -27.29 -10.18 3.87
N THR A 73 -27.07 -10.25 2.56
CA THR A 73 -28.12 -10.08 1.55
C THR A 73 -28.79 -11.38 1.12
N GLY A 74 -28.46 -12.53 1.75
CA GLY A 74 -29.07 -13.83 1.44
C GLY A 74 -28.57 -14.48 0.14
N ASN A 75 -27.50 -13.95 -0.46
CA ASN A 75 -26.93 -14.43 -1.72
C ASN A 75 -25.72 -15.36 -1.50
N GLY A 76 -25.34 -15.65 -0.26
CA GLY A 76 -24.17 -16.46 0.05
C GLY A 76 -24.20 -17.11 1.43
N SER A 77 -23.29 -18.07 1.63
CA SER A 77 -23.06 -18.75 2.91
C SER A 77 -22.40 -17.81 3.92
N ARG A 78 -22.67 -18.03 5.21
CA ARG A 78 -21.98 -17.30 6.29
C ARG A 78 -20.46 -17.46 6.16
N PRO A 79 -19.67 -16.38 6.21
CA PRO A 79 -18.22 -16.48 6.21
C PRO A 79 -17.76 -17.36 7.37
N GLN A 80 -16.91 -18.34 7.08
CA GLN A 80 -16.25 -19.13 8.11
C GLN A 80 -15.12 -18.27 8.67
N GLY A 81 -15.33 -17.66 9.84
CA GLY A 81 -14.23 -17.07 10.57
C GLY A 81 -13.35 -18.20 11.10
N ASP A 82 -12.06 -18.17 10.80
CA ASP A 82 -11.06 -18.87 11.60
C ASP A 82 -11.12 -18.24 13.01
N GLY A 83 -11.88 -18.86 13.90
CA GLY A 83 -12.06 -18.41 15.29
C GLY A 83 -10.75 -18.36 16.07
#